data_AF-A0A3N0ZBS6-F1
#
_entry.id   AF-A0A3N0ZBS6-F1
#
_cell.length_a   1.000
_cell.length_b   1.000
_cell.length_c   1.000
_cell.angle_alpha   90.00
_cell.angle_beta   90.00
_cell.angle_gamma   90.00
#
_symmetry.space_group_name_H-M   'P 1'
#
loop_
_entity.id
_entity.type
_entity.pdbx_description
1 polymer ?
#
loop_
_entity_poly.entity_id
_entity_poly.type
_entity_poly.pdbx_seq_one_letter_code
_entity_poly.pdbx_strand_id
1 'polypeptide(L)'
;MTKQALLGPIDPSWISPLNPMDPIKPAVRLPVSAEAINAYLELAKKELGIKDPFALSNILIDLAQKVHPIVLGHTFRLRAQIQMLARRLLRHQNLKQGQIEKVVKFLCSESGSHDYTINRKEAKNELGLNIEKPDDNFYQLIKKVYDNICLELKLSSTCFNKQLLGEKIEGEFCSRKALIESIEYGSNVLISPGKFKRSNDGIIPEFVYPRWKYFAP
;
A
#
# COMPACT_ATOMS: atom_id res chain seq x y z
N MET A 1 18.82 -5.73 3.96
CA MET A 1 18.25 -4.46 3.42
C MET A 1 19.33 -3.61 2.75
N THR A 2 19.09 -3.21 1.50
CA THR A 2 19.91 -2.22 0.77
C THR A 2 19.72 -0.81 1.32
N LYS A 3 20.50 0.18 0.84
CA LYS A 3 20.31 1.60 1.22
C LYS A 3 18.97 2.19 0.76
N GLN A 4 18.38 1.64 -0.30
CA GLN A 4 17.11 2.07 -0.89
C GLN A 4 15.90 1.33 -0.32
N ALA A 5 16.11 0.28 0.49
CA ALA A 5 15.02 -0.46 1.10
C ALA A 5 14.39 0.37 2.22
N LEU A 6 13.06 0.49 2.16
CA LEU A 6 12.23 1.18 3.14
C LEU A 6 11.17 0.20 3.65
N LEU A 7 10.91 0.25 4.95
CA LEU A 7 9.70 -0.32 5.53
C LEU A 7 8.69 0.82 5.72
N GLY A 8 7.41 0.48 5.77
CA GLY A 8 6.34 1.43 6.02
C GLY A 8 5.37 0.91 7.09
N PRO A 9 4.52 1.78 7.63
CA PRO A 9 3.50 1.40 8.60
C PRO A 9 2.42 0.55 7.93
N ILE A 10 1.64 -0.13 8.75
CA ILE A 10 0.54 -0.98 8.30
C ILE A 10 -0.77 -0.33 8.72
N ASP A 11 -1.48 0.25 7.75
CA ASP A 11 -2.83 0.80 7.97
C ASP A 11 -3.94 -0.12 7.43
N PRO A 12 -4.72 -0.76 8.31
CA PRO A 12 -5.93 -1.43 7.90
C PRO A 12 -6.99 -0.40 7.49
N SER A 13 -7.22 -0.31 6.19
CA SER A 13 -8.40 0.33 5.61
C SER A 13 -9.38 -0.73 5.10
N TRP A 14 -10.67 -0.52 5.36
CA TRP A 14 -11.75 -1.40 4.90
C TRP A 14 -12.70 -0.68 3.95
N ILE A 15 -13.09 -1.36 2.86
CA ILE A 15 -14.09 -0.86 1.91
C ILE A 15 -15.20 -1.88 1.71
N SER A 16 -16.45 -1.42 1.81
CA SER A 16 -17.64 -2.23 1.61
C SER A 16 -18.82 -1.36 1.12
N PRO A 17 -19.93 -1.97 0.66
CA PRO A 17 -21.12 -1.21 0.25
C PRO A 17 -21.73 -0.34 1.36
N LEU A 18 -21.45 -0.65 2.62
CA LEU A 18 -21.95 0.06 3.81
C LEU A 18 -21.05 1.23 4.26
N ASN A 19 -19.94 1.46 3.57
CA ASN A 19 -19.05 2.57 3.86
C ASN A 19 -19.71 3.93 3.48
N PRO A 20 -19.19 5.04 4.04
CA PRO A 20 -19.61 6.38 3.63
C PRO A 20 -19.48 6.57 2.11
N MET A 21 -20.41 7.32 1.52
CA MET A 21 -20.34 7.68 0.10
C MET A 21 -19.42 8.89 -0.09
N ASP A 22 -18.73 8.96 -1.22
CA ASP A 22 -18.01 10.16 -1.61
C ASP A 22 -19.03 11.28 -1.89
N PRO A 23 -18.91 12.47 -1.25
CA PRO A 23 -19.85 13.58 -1.45
C PRO A 23 -19.90 14.10 -2.89
N ILE A 24 -18.81 13.96 -3.64
CA ILE A 24 -18.66 14.41 -5.02
C ILE A 24 -19.05 13.29 -5.99
N LYS A 25 -18.81 12.02 -5.60
CA LYS A 25 -19.07 10.84 -6.44
C LYS A 25 -19.88 9.77 -5.68
N PRO A 26 -21.22 9.87 -5.61
CA PRO A 26 -22.06 8.98 -4.79
C PRO A 26 -21.95 7.48 -5.11
N ALA A 27 -21.51 7.12 -6.32
CA ALA A 27 -21.25 5.74 -6.72
C ALA A 27 -19.99 5.14 -6.06
N VAL A 28 -19.10 5.99 -5.52
CA VAL A 28 -17.85 5.61 -4.87
C VAL A 28 -18.06 5.52 -3.37
N ARG A 29 -17.48 4.47 -2.77
CA ARG A 29 -17.43 4.29 -1.32
C ARG A 29 -16.08 4.73 -0.80
N LEU A 30 -16.07 5.51 0.27
CA LEU A 30 -14.84 5.96 0.92
C LEU A 30 -14.29 4.83 1.80
N PRO A 31 -13.00 4.44 1.66
CA PRO A 31 -12.39 3.50 2.58
C PRO A 31 -12.37 4.10 3.98
N VAL A 32 -12.58 3.25 4.99
CA VAL A 32 -12.54 3.67 6.39
C VAL A 32 -11.32 3.02 7.04
N SER A 33 -10.38 3.86 7.50
CA SER A 33 -9.20 3.43 8.23
C SER A 33 -9.53 3.15 9.69
N ALA A 34 -9.02 2.04 10.22
CA ALA A 34 -9.12 1.76 11.65
C ALA A 34 -8.29 2.74 12.48
N GLU A 35 -7.18 3.26 11.95
CA GLU A 35 -6.36 4.26 12.63
C GLU A 35 -7.12 5.58 12.79
N ALA A 36 -7.76 6.07 11.73
CA ALA A 36 -8.57 7.30 11.77
C ALA A 36 -9.71 7.24 12.81
N ILE A 37 -10.44 6.12 12.88
CA ILE A 37 -11.49 5.92 13.91
C ILE A 37 -10.88 6.00 15.31
N ASN A 38 -9.76 5.32 15.54
CA ASN A 38 -9.11 5.32 16.85
C ASN A 38 -8.54 6.69 17.20
N ALA A 39 -7.93 7.40 16.25
CA ALA A 39 -7.43 8.76 16.45
C ALA A 39 -8.55 9.72 16.84
N TYR A 40 -9.74 9.62 16.22
CA TYR A 40 -10.91 10.41 16.60
C TYR A 40 -11.38 10.12 18.03
N LEU A 41 -11.45 8.85 18.42
CA LEU A 41 -11.85 8.45 19.77
C LEU A 41 -10.79 8.83 20.83
N GLU A 42 -9.51 8.77 20.48
CA GLU A 42 -8.41 9.15 21.36
C GLU A 42 -8.33 10.68 21.53
N LEU A 43 -8.60 11.46 20.48
CA LEU A 43 -8.76 12.92 20.57
C LEU A 43 -9.82 13.28 21.63
N ALA A 44 -10.99 12.65 21.57
CA ALA A 44 -12.06 12.89 22.53
C ALA A 44 -11.65 12.52 23.97
N LYS A 45 -11.01 11.36 24.17
CA LYS A 45 -10.70 10.84 25.51
C LYS A 45 -9.47 11.47 26.15
N LYS A 46 -8.39 11.66 25.38
CA LYS A 46 -7.07 12.07 25.88
C LYS A 46 -6.85 13.57 25.75
N GLU A 47 -7.03 14.12 24.56
CA GLU A 47 -6.75 15.54 24.30
C GLU A 47 -7.84 16.44 24.89
N LEU A 48 -9.12 16.09 24.67
CA LEU A 48 -10.25 16.83 25.23
C LEU A 48 -10.63 16.38 26.65
N GLY A 49 -10.04 15.28 27.13
CA GLY A 49 -10.26 14.79 28.49
C GLY A 49 -11.69 14.36 28.80
N ILE A 50 -12.50 14.00 27.79
CA ILE A 50 -13.90 13.60 27.98
C ILE A 50 -13.94 12.24 28.69
N LYS A 51 -14.39 12.25 29.96
CA LYS A 51 -14.52 11.06 30.80
C LYS A 51 -15.97 10.68 31.12
N ASP A 52 -16.91 11.59 30.85
CA ASP A 52 -18.33 11.37 31.10
C ASP A 52 -18.89 10.27 30.18
N PRO A 53 -19.47 9.19 30.73
CA PRO A 53 -20.04 8.11 29.93
C PRO A 53 -21.15 8.57 28.97
N PHE A 54 -21.96 9.56 29.35
CA PHE A 54 -23.02 10.08 28.48
C PHE A 54 -22.44 10.80 27.26
N ALA A 55 -21.45 11.68 27.47
CA ALA A 55 -20.73 12.34 26.39
C ALA A 55 -20.04 11.34 25.45
N LEU A 56 -19.39 10.30 26.00
CA LEU A 56 -18.77 9.26 25.18
C LEU A 56 -19.78 8.44 24.37
N SER A 57 -20.95 8.16 24.95
CA SER A 57 -22.07 7.50 24.25
C SER A 57 -22.55 8.35 23.08
N ASN A 58 -22.73 9.66 23.28
CA ASN A 58 -23.15 10.57 22.23
C ASN A 58 -22.15 10.64 21.06
N ILE A 59 -20.84 10.65 21.36
CA ILE A 59 -19.79 10.61 20.33
C ILE A 59 -19.87 9.30 19.53
N LEU A 60 -20.07 8.17 20.19
CA LEU A 60 -20.19 6.87 19.52
C LEU A 60 -21.44 6.81 18.65
N ILE A 61 -22.57 7.35 19.12
CA ILE A 61 -23.83 7.43 18.36
C ILE A 61 -23.64 8.32 17.12
N ASP A 62 -23.04 9.50 17.26
CA ASP A 62 -22.76 10.40 16.14
C ASP A 62 -21.84 9.73 15.10
N LEU A 63 -20.77 9.07 15.55
CA LEU A 63 -19.89 8.31 14.67
C LEU A 63 -20.64 7.18 13.94
N ALA A 64 -21.51 6.46 14.63
CA ALA A 64 -22.31 5.37 14.07
C ALA A 64 -23.36 5.84 13.05
N GLN A 65 -23.78 7.11 13.11
CA GLN A 65 -24.63 7.72 12.08
C GLN A 65 -23.87 8.04 10.80
N LYS A 66 -22.56 8.34 10.90
CA LYS A 66 -21.70 8.67 9.75
C LYS A 66 -21.03 7.44 9.14
N VAL A 67 -20.66 6.48 9.98
CA VAL A 67 -20.01 5.23 9.59
C VAL A 67 -20.84 4.07 10.12
N HIS A 68 -21.33 3.23 9.21
CA HIS A 68 -22.24 2.15 9.56
C HIS A 68 -21.64 1.24 10.67
N PRO A 69 -22.41 0.83 11.71
CA PRO A 69 -21.89 0.04 12.83
C PRO A 69 -21.16 -1.25 12.43
N ILE A 70 -21.63 -1.94 11.39
CA ILE A 70 -20.92 -3.12 10.83
C ILE A 70 -19.50 -2.76 10.37
N VAL A 71 -19.32 -1.60 9.72
CA VAL A 71 -18.01 -1.10 9.30
C VAL A 71 -17.12 -0.78 10.51
N LEU A 72 -17.68 -0.14 11.55
CA LEU A 72 -16.96 0.10 12.81
C LEU A 72 -16.51 -1.22 13.48
N GLY A 73 -17.40 -2.22 13.54
CA GLY A 73 -17.04 -3.53 14.08
C GLY A 73 -16.00 -4.28 13.22
N HIS A 74 -16.09 -4.16 11.89
CA HIS A 74 -15.12 -4.76 10.97
C HIS A 74 -13.73 -4.13 11.09
N THR A 75 -13.64 -2.81 11.09
CA THR A 75 -12.36 -2.09 11.21
C THR A 75 -11.64 -2.43 12.52
N PHE A 76 -12.39 -2.55 13.62
CA PHE A 76 -11.83 -3.03 14.89
C PHE A 76 -11.25 -4.45 14.79
N ARG A 77 -11.99 -5.39 14.20
CA ARG A 77 -11.50 -6.77 13.99
C ARG A 77 -10.31 -6.84 13.05
N LEU A 78 -10.32 -6.05 11.98
CA LEU A 78 -9.25 -5.98 10.99
C LEU A 78 -7.94 -5.53 11.64
N ARG A 79 -7.99 -4.54 12.53
CA ARG A 79 -6.82 -4.11 13.32
C ARG A 79 -6.23 -5.26 14.14
N ALA A 80 -7.07 -6.03 14.85
CA ALA A 80 -6.60 -7.18 15.63
C ALA A 80 -5.98 -8.28 14.74
N GLN A 81 -6.57 -8.54 13.58
CA GLN A 81 -6.06 -9.51 12.61
C GLN A 81 -4.69 -9.08 12.05
N ILE A 82 -4.51 -7.81 11.70
CA ILE A 82 -3.23 -7.28 11.23
C ILE A 82 -2.16 -7.39 12.32
N GLN A 83 -2.48 -7.02 13.57
CA GLN A 83 -1.54 -7.17 14.68
C GLN A 83 -1.15 -8.64 14.88
N MET A 84 -2.11 -9.57 14.81
CA MET A 84 -1.83 -11.00 14.87
C MET A 84 -0.89 -11.44 13.74
N LEU A 85 -1.15 -11.02 12.50
CA LEU A 85 -0.32 -11.36 11.34
C LEU A 85 1.09 -10.78 11.47
N ALA A 86 1.21 -9.51 11.86
CA ALA A 86 2.49 -8.85 12.11
C ALA A 86 3.32 -9.60 13.17
N ARG A 87 2.70 -10.01 14.28
CA ARG A 87 3.35 -10.87 15.30
C ARG A 87 3.86 -12.17 14.70
N ARG A 88 3.05 -12.86 13.89
CA ARG A 88 3.43 -14.14 13.25
C ARG A 88 4.62 -13.95 12.31
N LEU A 89 4.61 -12.92 11.48
CA LEU A 89 5.71 -12.61 10.56
C LEU A 89 7.00 -12.24 11.31
N LEU A 90 6.90 -11.45 12.38
CA LEU A 90 8.04 -11.04 13.20
C LEU A 90 8.67 -12.18 14.01
N ARG A 91 8.02 -13.33 14.18
CA ARG A 91 8.64 -14.51 14.83
C ARG A 91 9.90 -14.97 14.10
N HIS A 92 9.99 -14.75 12.79
CA HIS A 92 11.17 -15.11 11.99
C HIS A 92 12.36 -14.15 12.19
N GLN A 93 12.18 -13.04 12.91
CA GLN A 93 13.24 -12.07 13.21
C GLN A 93 14.04 -12.42 14.48
N ASN A 94 13.72 -13.54 15.16
CA ASN A 94 14.37 -14.00 16.40
C ASN A 94 14.43 -12.93 17.51
N LEU A 95 13.40 -12.08 17.59
CA LEU A 95 13.27 -11.01 18.58
C LEU A 95 12.71 -11.53 19.90
N LYS A 96 13.03 -10.87 21.01
CA LYS A 96 12.37 -11.14 22.29
C LYS A 96 10.89 -10.72 22.21
N GLN A 97 10.01 -11.41 22.94
CA GLN A 97 8.56 -11.14 22.89
C GLN A 97 8.21 -9.67 23.16
N GLY A 98 8.86 -9.03 24.13
CA GLY A 98 8.64 -7.60 24.41
C GLY A 98 9.08 -6.65 23.30
N GLN A 99 10.03 -7.06 22.44
CA GLN A 99 10.43 -6.29 21.27
C GLN A 99 9.41 -6.44 20.14
N ILE A 100 8.86 -7.65 19.95
CA ILE A 100 7.79 -7.88 18.96
C ILE A 100 6.60 -6.96 19.24
N GLU A 101 6.17 -6.84 20.51
CA GLU A 101 5.08 -5.93 20.89
C GLU A 101 5.39 -4.47 20.53
N LYS A 102 6.61 -4.01 20.80
CA LYS A 102 7.03 -2.64 20.45
C LYS A 102 6.99 -2.40 18.95
N VAL A 103 7.54 -3.33 18.15
CA VAL A 103 7.54 -3.21 16.68
C VAL A 103 6.12 -3.22 16.13
N VAL A 104 5.25 -4.10 16.61
CA VAL A 104 3.84 -4.16 16.17
C VAL A 104 3.11 -2.86 16.53
N LYS A 105 3.34 -2.33 17.73
CA LYS A 105 2.74 -1.06 18.16
C LYS A 105 3.22 0.11 17.29
N PHE A 106 4.52 0.14 16.97
CA PHE A 106 5.10 1.15 16.10
C PHE A 106 4.51 1.10 14.69
N LEU A 107 4.53 -0.08 14.07
CA LEU A 107 4.05 -0.28 12.69
C LEU A 107 2.54 -0.06 12.54
N CYS A 108 1.72 -0.39 13.55
CA CYS A 108 0.27 -0.35 13.44
C CYS A 108 -0.41 0.84 14.16
N SER A 109 0.34 1.74 14.80
CA SER A 109 -0.29 2.82 15.59
C SER A 109 0.57 4.04 15.95
N GLU A 110 1.90 3.97 15.98
CA GLU A 110 2.73 5.10 16.49
C GLU A 110 3.51 5.84 15.40
N SER A 111 3.48 5.37 14.15
CA SER A 111 4.19 6.04 13.06
C SER A 111 3.63 7.42 12.69
N GLY A 112 2.41 7.75 13.12
CA GLY A 112 1.79 9.09 13.01
C GLY A 112 1.46 9.56 11.59
N SER A 113 1.98 8.89 10.56
CA SER A 113 1.70 9.12 9.15
C SER A 113 1.88 7.82 8.38
N HIS A 114 0.94 7.49 7.50
CA HIS A 114 1.07 6.36 6.59
C HIS A 114 2.24 6.51 5.60
N ASP A 115 2.76 7.73 5.45
CA ASP A 115 3.92 8.03 4.61
C ASP A 115 5.24 7.94 5.38
N TYR A 116 5.23 7.47 6.63
CA TYR A 116 6.44 7.35 7.43
C TYR A 116 7.35 6.23 6.93
N THR A 117 8.43 6.59 6.26
CA THR A 117 9.38 5.60 5.73
C THR A 117 10.47 5.25 6.75
N ILE A 118 10.53 3.98 7.13
CA ILE A 118 11.52 3.44 8.06
C ILE A 118 12.72 2.94 7.27
N ASN A 119 13.87 3.57 7.45
CA ASN A 119 15.09 3.15 6.77
C ASN A 119 15.82 2.02 7.53
N ARG A 120 16.80 1.40 6.88
CA ARG A 120 17.56 0.27 7.48
C ARG A 120 18.30 0.59 8.79
N LYS A 121 18.68 1.85 9.04
CA LYS A 121 19.37 2.25 10.29
C LYS A 121 18.36 2.29 11.42
N GLU A 122 17.22 2.93 11.19
CA GLU A 122 16.10 3.02 12.13
C GLU A 122 15.54 1.63 12.45
N ALA A 123 15.26 0.82 11.41
CA ALA A 123 14.82 -0.56 11.56
C ALA A 123 15.74 -1.39 12.47
N LYS A 124 17.05 -1.18 12.38
CA LYS A 124 18.03 -1.89 13.23
C LYS A 124 18.15 -1.27 14.62
N ASN A 125 18.32 0.04 14.70
CA ASN A 125 18.74 0.72 15.92
C ASN A 125 17.57 1.07 16.84
N GLU A 126 16.40 1.40 16.28
CA GLU A 126 15.22 1.83 17.02
C GLU A 126 14.22 0.68 17.19
N LEU A 127 13.96 -0.07 16.10
CA LEU A 127 13.03 -1.20 16.13
C LEU A 127 13.70 -2.52 16.56
N GLY A 128 15.03 -2.58 16.53
CA GLY A 128 15.79 -3.79 16.92
C GLY A 128 15.65 -4.95 15.95
N LEU A 129 15.21 -4.71 14.70
CA LEU A 129 15.05 -5.76 13.69
C LEU A 129 16.40 -6.36 13.30
N ASN A 130 16.40 -7.65 12.97
CA ASN A 130 17.60 -8.33 12.50
C ASN A 130 17.89 -7.94 11.04
N ILE A 131 18.63 -6.84 10.86
CA ILE A 131 18.96 -6.31 9.54
C ILE A 131 20.35 -6.76 9.08
N GLU A 132 20.36 -7.61 8.06
CA GLU A 132 21.56 -7.94 7.29
C GLU A 132 21.83 -6.88 6.22
N LYS A 133 23.08 -6.44 6.13
CA LYS A 133 23.53 -5.49 5.11
C LYS A 133 24.26 -6.26 4.02
N PRO A 134 23.88 -6.09 2.74
CA PRO A 134 24.68 -6.64 1.67
C PRO A 134 26.06 -5.97 1.66
N ASP A 135 27.09 -6.72 1.31
CA ASP A 135 28.38 -6.17 0.90
C ASP A 135 28.25 -5.45 -0.46
N ASP A 136 29.33 -4.85 -0.94
CA ASP A 136 29.28 -4.05 -2.17
C ASP A 136 28.99 -4.91 -3.40
N ASN A 137 29.53 -6.13 -3.48
CA ASN A 137 29.31 -7.04 -4.60
C ASN A 137 27.84 -7.49 -4.66
N PHE A 138 27.28 -7.93 -3.53
CA PHE A 138 25.89 -8.34 -3.45
C PHE A 138 24.94 -7.17 -3.66
N TYR A 139 25.28 -5.98 -3.15
CA TYR A 139 24.49 -4.77 -3.40
C TYR A 139 24.43 -4.44 -4.90
N GLN A 140 25.54 -4.54 -5.62
CA GLN A 140 25.56 -4.33 -7.07
C GLN A 140 24.69 -5.34 -7.81
N LEU A 141 24.66 -6.61 -7.40
CA LEU A 141 23.78 -7.63 -7.98
C LEU A 141 22.30 -7.28 -7.74
N ILE A 142 21.91 -6.96 -6.51
CA ILE A 142 20.54 -6.55 -6.19
C ILE A 142 20.14 -5.33 -7.01
N LYS A 143 21.03 -4.34 -7.13
CA LYS A 143 20.80 -3.12 -7.91
C LYS A 143 20.62 -3.42 -9.39
N LYS A 144 21.44 -4.32 -9.97
CA LYS A 144 21.28 -4.74 -11.38
C LYS A 144 19.93 -5.38 -11.65
N VAL A 145 19.47 -6.26 -10.75
CA VAL A 145 18.13 -6.87 -10.86
C VAL A 145 17.04 -5.80 -10.78
N TYR A 146 17.11 -4.90 -9.80
CA TYR A 146 16.16 -3.80 -9.66
C TYR A 146 16.13 -2.87 -10.89
N ASP A 147 17.30 -2.45 -11.37
CA ASP A 147 17.43 -1.58 -12.54
C ASP A 147 16.85 -2.26 -13.79
N ASN A 148 17.07 -3.57 -13.96
CA ASN A 148 16.49 -4.36 -15.04
C ASN A 148 14.95 -4.38 -14.99
N ILE A 149 14.37 -4.70 -13.81
CA ILE A 149 12.91 -4.68 -13.59
C ILE A 149 12.34 -3.28 -13.85
N CYS A 150 13.03 -2.24 -13.38
CA CYS A 150 12.63 -0.84 -13.56
C CYS A 150 12.59 -0.43 -15.03
N LEU A 151 13.59 -0.85 -15.81
CA LEU A 151 13.65 -0.61 -17.25
C LEU A 151 12.55 -1.36 -17.98
N GLU A 152 12.31 -2.63 -17.64
CA GLU A 152 11.31 -3.47 -18.30
C GLU A 152 9.88 -3.00 -18.04
N LEU A 153 9.56 -2.73 -16.77
CA LEU A 153 8.24 -2.22 -16.36
C LEU A 153 8.10 -0.72 -16.60
N LYS A 154 9.19 -0.04 -17.00
CA LYS A 154 9.26 1.40 -17.22
C LYS A 154 8.72 2.22 -16.04
N LEU A 155 9.11 1.84 -14.82
CA LEU A 155 8.55 2.40 -13.56
C LEU A 155 8.78 3.91 -13.40
N SER A 156 9.76 4.48 -14.09
CA SER A 156 10.04 5.92 -14.13
C SER A 156 9.20 6.69 -15.15
N SER A 157 8.30 6.02 -15.89
CA SER A 157 7.49 6.62 -16.95
C SER A 157 6.01 6.29 -16.77
N THR A 158 5.14 7.12 -17.35
CA THR A 158 3.71 6.84 -17.37
C THR A 158 3.40 5.63 -18.24
N CYS A 159 2.39 4.85 -17.85
CA CYS A 159 1.93 3.68 -18.59
C CYS A 159 1.54 3.98 -20.05
N PHE A 160 1.18 5.23 -20.33
CA PHE A 160 0.94 5.78 -21.64
C PHE A 160 1.72 7.09 -21.76
N ASN A 161 2.80 7.09 -22.53
CA ASN A 161 3.60 8.27 -22.79
C ASN A 161 3.23 8.86 -24.15
N LYS A 162 2.45 9.96 -24.13
CA LYS A 162 1.99 10.67 -25.33
C LYS A 162 3.14 11.16 -26.22
N GLN A 163 4.31 11.45 -25.64
CA GLN A 163 5.47 11.95 -26.37
C GLN A 163 6.07 10.90 -27.31
N LEU A 164 5.91 9.61 -27.00
CA LEU A 164 6.42 8.51 -27.83
C LEU A 164 5.56 8.22 -29.07
N LEU A 165 4.39 8.87 -29.20
CA LEU A 165 3.42 8.59 -30.27
C LEU A 165 3.66 9.42 -31.53
N GLY A 166 4.46 10.49 -31.45
CA GLY A 166 4.76 11.38 -32.57
C GLY A 166 3.51 11.96 -33.23
N GLU A 167 3.48 11.99 -34.57
CA GLU A 167 2.39 12.51 -35.39
C GLU A 167 1.29 11.48 -35.72
N LYS A 168 1.37 10.26 -35.18
CA LYS A 168 0.38 9.21 -35.49
C LYS A 168 -1.04 9.62 -35.05
N ILE A 169 -2.00 9.43 -35.94
CA ILE A 169 -3.42 9.73 -35.71
C ILE A 169 -4.07 8.64 -34.86
N GLU A 170 -3.67 7.38 -35.07
CA GLU A 170 -4.12 6.24 -34.30
C GLU A 170 -3.02 5.18 -34.22
N GLY A 171 -3.16 4.25 -33.28
CA GLY A 171 -2.25 3.12 -33.16
C GLY A 171 -2.51 2.27 -31.93
N GLU A 172 -1.71 1.21 -31.81
CA GLU A 172 -1.73 0.30 -30.67
C GLU A 172 -0.54 0.57 -29.76
N PHE A 173 -0.72 0.34 -28.47
CA PHE A 173 0.34 0.36 -27.48
C PHE A 173 0.20 -0.82 -26.53
N CYS A 174 1.30 -1.19 -25.87
CA CYS A 174 1.32 -2.27 -24.91
C CYS A 174 2.25 -1.89 -23.75
N SER A 175 1.74 -1.99 -22.52
CA SER A 175 2.51 -1.72 -21.31
C SER A 175 2.67 -3.00 -20.48
N ARG A 176 3.90 -3.28 -20.03
CA ARG A 176 4.16 -4.35 -19.05
C ARG A 176 3.78 -3.84 -17.66
N LYS A 177 3.10 -4.67 -16.86
CA LYS A 177 2.53 -4.29 -15.56
C LYS A 177 3.10 -5.09 -14.40
N ALA A 178 3.38 -6.36 -14.62
CA ALA A 178 3.93 -7.26 -13.62
C ALA A 178 4.76 -8.36 -14.30
N LEU A 179 5.74 -8.88 -13.57
CA LEU A 179 6.64 -9.95 -14.00
C LEU A 179 6.54 -11.10 -12.99
N ILE A 180 6.52 -12.32 -13.49
CA ILE A 180 6.71 -13.55 -12.71
C ILE A 180 7.80 -14.33 -13.44
N GLU A 181 8.98 -14.39 -12.85
CA GLU A 181 10.16 -14.97 -13.49
C GLU A 181 10.74 -16.08 -12.64
N SER A 182 11.27 -17.08 -13.32
CA SER A 182 12.01 -18.18 -12.69
C SER A 182 13.09 -18.66 -13.64
N ILE A 183 14.10 -19.31 -13.09
CA ILE A 183 15.20 -19.88 -13.88
C ILE A 183 14.67 -21.04 -14.75
N GLU A 184 13.80 -21.88 -14.20
CA GLU A 184 13.31 -23.10 -14.87
C GLU A 184 12.17 -22.82 -15.85
N TYR A 185 11.27 -21.88 -15.53
CA TYR A 185 10.02 -21.67 -16.26
C TYR A 185 9.96 -20.31 -16.97
N GLY A 186 11.10 -19.68 -17.25
CA GLY A 186 11.16 -18.41 -17.99
C GLY A 186 10.40 -17.25 -17.34
N SER A 187 9.83 -16.37 -18.17
CA SER A 187 9.22 -15.11 -17.75
C SER A 187 7.76 -15.00 -18.19
N ASN A 188 6.88 -14.77 -17.22
CA ASN A 188 5.46 -14.48 -17.46
C ASN A 188 5.21 -13.01 -17.16
N VAL A 189 4.66 -12.30 -18.15
CA VAL A 189 4.47 -10.84 -18.06
C VAL A 189 3.00 -10.51 -18.20
N LEU A 190 2.47 -9.77 -17.22
CA LEU A 190 1.16 -9.17 -17.34
C LEU A 190 1.26 -7.95 -18.25
N ILE A 191 0.60 -8.02 -19.39
CA ILE A 191 0.56 -6.93 -20.36
C ILE A 191 -0.82 -6.28 -20.38
N SER A 192 -0.84 -4.96 -20.49
CA SER A 192 -2.04 -4.16 -20.72
C SER A 192 -1.92 -3.51 -22.11
N PRO A 193 -2.50 -4.16 -23.14
CA PRO A 193 -2.60 -3.60 -24.47
C PRO A 193 -3.67 -2.52 -24.52
N GLY A 194 -3.56 -1.61 -25.46
CA GLY A 194 -4.53 -0.56 -25.68
C GLY A 194 -4.41 0.03 -27.08
N LYS A 195 -5.41 0.81 -27.44
CA LYS A 195 -5.43 1.61 -28.67
C LYS A 195 -5.47 3.07 -28.29
N PHE A 196 -4.97 3.94 -29.16
CA PHE A 196 -5.15 5.36 -28.99
C PHE A 196 -5.64 5.96 -30.29
N LYS A 197 -6.44 7.01 -30.16
CA LYS A 197 -6.85 7.87 -31.25
C LYS A 197 -6.62 9.32 -30.86
N ARG A 198 -6.06 10.10 -31.77
CA ARG A 198 -5.87 11.54 -31.62
C ARG A 198 -7.15 12.23 -32.09
N SER A 199 -7.76 13.00 -31.21
CA SER A 199 -8.87 13.91 -31.50
C SER A 199 -8.45 15.36 -31.24
N ASN A 200 -9.32 16.32 -31.58
CA ASN A 200 -9.10 17.74 -31.29
C ASN A 200 -8.94 18.03 -29.79
N ASP A 201 -9.48 17.16 -28.92
CA ASP A 201 -9.36 17.24 -27.46
C ASP A 201 -8.10 16.58 -26.90
N GLY A 202 -7.25 16.02 -27.77
CA GLY A 202 -5.98 15.37 -27.43
C GLY A 202 -5.94 13.88 -27.73
N ILE A 203 -4.95 13.18 -27.16
CA ILE A 203 -4.78 11.73 -27.33
C ILE A 203 -5.45 11.00 -26.18
N ILE A 204 -6.47 10.20 -26.49
CA ILE A 204 -7.23 9.39 -25.52
C ILE A 204 -6.80 7.93 -25.69
N PRO A 205 -6.19 7.30 -24.66
CA PRO A 205 -5.91 5.87 -24.66
C PRO A 205 -7.17 5.08 -24.26
N GLU A 206 -7.48 4.04 -25.02
CA GLU A 206 -8.47 3.03 -24.72
C GLU A 206 -7.74 1.73 -24.33
N PHE A 207 -7.85 1.34 -23.06
CA PHE A 207 -7.19 0.13 -22.55
C PHE A 207 -8.07 -1.10 -22.78
N VAL A 208 -7.44 -2.18 -23.22
CA VAL A 208 -8.06 -3.51 -23.27
C VAL A 208 -7.71 -4.27 -21.98
N TYR A 209 -8.52 -5.27 -21.64
CA TYR A 209 -8.30 -6.11 -20.46
C TYR A 209 -6.86 -6.67 -20.40
N PRO A 210 -6.17 -6.55 -19.25
CA PRO A 210 -4.84 -7.11 -19.07
C PRO A 210 -4.82 -8.63 -19.26
N ARG A 211 -3.73 -9.15 -19.82
CA ARG A 211 -3.53 -10.59 -20.01
C ARG A 211 -2.09 -11.01 -19.75
N TRP A 212 -1.90 -12.25 -19.32
CA TRP A 212 -0.57 -12.83 -19.17
C TRP A 212 -0.02 -13.25 -20.53
N LYS A 213 1.26 -12.97 -20.76
CA LYS A 213 2.02 -13.43 -21.92
C LYS A 213 3.28 -14.13 -21.44
N TYR A 214 3.47 -15.36 -21.89
CA TYR A 214 4.66 -16.15 -21.64
C TYR A 214 5.79 -15.75 -22.58
N PHE A 215 6.99 -15.62 -22.04
CA PHE A 215 8.25 -15.46 -22.75
C PHE A 215 9.15 -16.64 -22.35
N ALA A 216 9.56 -17.43 -23.35
CA ALA A 216 10.46 -18.54 -23.15
C ALA A 216 11.81 -18.05 -22.56
N PRO A 217 12.48 -18.89 -21.75
CA PRO A 217 13.78 -18.57 -21.16
C PRO A 217 14.86 -18.31 -22.22
#